data_AF-A0A9E3YD39-F1
#
_entry.id   AF-A0A9E3YD39-F1
#
_cell.length_a   1.000
_cell.length_b   1.000
_cell.length_c   1.000
_cell.angle_alpha   90.00
_cell.angle_beta   90.00
_cell.angle_gamma   90.00
#
_symmetry.space_group_name_H-M   'P 1'
#
loop_
_entity.id
_entity.type
_entity.pdbx_description
1 polymer ?
#
loop_
_entity_poly.entity_id
_entity_poly.type
_entity_poly.pdbx_seq_one_letter_code
_entity_poly.pdbx_strand_id
1 'polypeptide(L)'
;MTDEFELQARRSKMAQIRALQDADELRQSQLAVLVPQRRSQEESGQVILEEFWRTGDVVALRDQLGQWAHLPGFQAYGGVNGQMFLNQLVGYSPDQGELSRLLMRCLRLPSDDRSAAVAISDLVTYTESIKKGAHPAPRRSVFFLSFFWALQDHDHFPCFWPSAEGMTRQLGWLSPADDLGELYLNFRELMLSLGEPEPNELALFWASEGSRFIGINPTILERCRRNLELNATRADEQYPDSVAEAAAASNARAIVGELAMAGSALADRVAEALGRSVKAETPSVMWSPKAYRGDGWVRWGVMGEGGSPSVSMRVWVTASGMFIGLHPGWYRSGWYDEARLALQASAPATASWFNVRFNSERVLLDAGDGAEGEFLLGWHLPRLDLSADELADLIVARSADLQPAVDKLVALVGGPQSERDLSAPDPLLPLVKEFITTRPYPTAKDDTARSDRAAMAALLASDEVQIIDLAEFRRIYNGNRYGSPGPQSGLNTTLRDATPAELQEYFSRIHYLLWGEGDDADRIDALLDPERLY
;
A
#
# COMPACT_ATOMS: atom_id res chain seq x y z
N MET A 1 22.99 2.75 14.51
CA MET A 1 23.60 3.95 13.89
C MET A 1 22.89 4.19 12.57
N THR A 2 21.93 5.11 12.56
CA THR A 2 21.20 5.53 11.37
C THR A 2 22.18 6.20 10.41
N ASP A 3 22.12 5.86 9.11
CA ASP A 3 22.82 6.58 8.04
C ASP A 3 22.50 8.08 8.18
N GLU A 4 23.52 8.94 8.29
CA GLU A 4 23.36 10.39 8.48
C GLU A 4 22.43 10.99 7.42
N PHE A 5 22.56 10.49 6.18
CA PHE A 5 21.67 10.86 5.08
C PHE A 5 20.21 10.47 5.35
N GLU A 6 19.96 9.25 5.84
CA GLU A 6 18.60 8.77 6.11
C GLU A 6 17.92 9.64 7.17
N LEU A 7 18.66 9.99 8.23
CA LEU A 7 18.15 10.89 9.26
C LEU A 7 17.83 12.29 8.70
N GLN A 8 18.72 12.85 7.89
CA GLN A 8 18.52 14.15 7.26
C GLN A 8 17.32 14.13 6.31
N ALA A 9 17.16 13.08 5.50
CA ALA A 9 16.05 12.93 4.57
C ALA A 9 14.69 12.83 5.29
N ARG A 10 14.61 12.13 6.42
CA ARG A 10 13.41 12.07 7.25
C ARG A 10 13.09 13.41 7.91
N ARG A 11 14.10 14.07 8.48
CA ARG A 11 13.95 15.43 9.05
C ARG A 11 13.50 16.45 7.99
N SER A 12 14.02 16.36 6.77
CA SER A 12 13.59 17.23 5.66
C SER A 12 12.11 17.04 5.32
N LYS A 13 11.64 15.78 5.26
CA LYS A 13 10.21 15.51 5.03
C LYS A 13 9.35 15.92 6.22
N MET A 14 9.81 15.71 7.44
CA MET A 14 9.08 16.16 8.63
C MET A 14 8.96 17.68 8.69
N ALA A 15 10.01 18.41 8.32
CA ALA A 15 9.96 19.87 8.16
C ALA A 15 8.93 20.29 7.08
N GLN A 16 8.89 19.60 5.93
CA GLN A 16 7.86 19.84 4.90
C GLN A 16 6.44 19.62 5.45
N ILE A 17 6.20 18.52 6.19
CA ILE A 17 4.90 18.21 6.78
C ILE A 17 4.48 19.28 7.79
N ARG A 18 5.40 19.68 8.67
CA ARG A 18 5.13 20.74 9.66
C ARG A 18 4.84 22.08 8.99
N ALA A 19 5.61 22.47 7.97
CA ALA A 19 5.36 23.71 7.25
C ALA A 19 3.97 23.74 6.59
N LEU A 20 3.50 22.60 6.05
CA LEU A 20 2.14 22.51 5.50
C LEU A 20 1.06 22.54 6.59
N GLN A 21 1.30 21.90 7.74
CA GLN A 21 0.41 22.00 8.90
C GLN A 21 0.33 23.44 9.43
N ASP A 22 1.46 24.15 9.44
CA ASP A 22 1.55 25.54 9.91
C ASP A 22 0.82 26.51 8.98
N ALA A 23 0.73 26.18 7.68
CA ALA A 23 -0.05 26.93 6.70
C ALA A 23 -1.57 26.63 6.74
N ASP A 24 -2.00 25.56 7.41
CA ASP A 24 -3.42 25.20 7.54
C ASP A 24 -4.06 25.96 8.73
N GLU A 25 -4.68 27.11 8.46
CA GLU A 25 -5.28 27.99 9.46
C GLU A 25 -6.34 27.29 10.33
N LEU A 26 -7.12 26.37 9.74
CA LEU A 26 -8.13 25.60 10.46
C LEU A 26 -7.45 24.67 11.46
N ARG A 27 -6.39 23.97 11.01
CA ARG A 27 -5.61 23.10 11.89
C ARG A 27 -4.93 23.89 13.00
N GLN A 28 -4.33 25.04 12.69
CA GLN A 28 -3.70 25.89 13.70
C GLN A 28 -4.71 26.37 14.75
N SER A 29 -5.92 26.74 14.33
CA SER A 29 -7.01 27.10 15.24
C SER A 29 -7.42 25.93 16.13
N GLN A 30 -7.47 24.71 15.60
CA GLN A 30 -7.73 23.51 16.40
C GLN A 30 -6.61 23.23 17.41
N LEU A 31 -5.35 23.33 17.00
CA LEU A 31 -4.19 23.08 17.88
C LEU A 31 -4.11 24.10 19.02
N ALA A 32 -4.40 25.37 18.74
CA ALA A 32 -4.44 26.45 19.73
C ALA A 32 -5.45 26.18 20.87
N VAL A 33 -6.48 25.37 20.61
CA VAL A 33 -7.46 24.92 21.61
C VAL A 33 -7.06 23.59 22.22
N LEU A 34 -6.66 22.62 21.39
CA LEU A 34 -6.39 21.24 21.79
C LEU A 34 -5.20 21.12 22.74
N VAL A 35 -4.08 21.77 22.42
CA VAL A 35 -2.82 21.63 23.17
C VAL A 35 -2.97 22.16 24.61
N PRO A 36 -3.50 23.39 24.84
CA PRO A 36 -3.74 23.85 26.22
C PRO A 36 -4.73 22.97 26.99
N GLN A 37 -5.77 22.44 26.31
CA GLN A 37 -6.73 21.53 26.95
C GLN A 37 -6.03 20.25 27.42
N ARG A 38 -5.22 19.60 26.57
CA ARG A 38 -4.42 18.44 26.97
C ARG A 38 -3.55 18.73 28.18
N ARG A 39 -2.77 19.80 28.13
CA ARG A 39 -1.90 20.23 29.24
C ARG A 39 -2.67 20.43 30.55
N SER A 40 -3.87 21.00 30.49
CA SER A 40 -4.70 21.21 31.70
C SER A 40 -5.26 19.92 32.31
N GLN A 41 -5.38 18.84 31.52
CA GLN A 41 -5.98 17.58 31.96
C GLN A 41 -4.94 16.47 32.23
N GLU A 42 -3.67 16.67 31.87
CA GLU A 42 -2.55 15.74 32.12
C GLU A 42 -2.42 15.42 33.62
N GLU A 43 -2.45 16.44 34.49
CA GLU A 43 -2.35 16.28 35.94
C GLU A 43 -3.48 15.38 36.49
N SER A 44 -4.71 15.56 35.99
CA SER A 44 -5.84 14.71 36.40
C SER A 44 -5.65 13.25 36.01
N GLY A 45 -5.05 12.99 34.85
CA GLY A 45 -4.70 11.63 34.41
C GLY A 45 -3.63 10.99 35.29
N GLN A 46 -2.60 11.78 35.68
CA GLN A 46 -1.54 11.32 36.58
C GLN A 46 -2.10 10.97 37.98
N VAL A 47 -3.01 11.79 38.53
CA VAL A 47 -3.67 11.52 39.81
C VAL A 47 -4.42 10.18 39.79
N ILE A 48 -5.10 9.85 38.68
CA ILE A 48 -5.79 8.55 38.53
C ILE A 48 -4.78 7.39 38.56
N LEU A 49 -3.63 7.53 37.91
CA LEU A 49 -2.57 6.52 37.92
C LEU A 49 -1.95 6.34 39.31
N GLU A 50 -1.70 7.44 40.04
CA GLU A 50 -1.18 7.40 41.40
C GLU A 50 -2.11 6.67 42.36
N GLU A 51 -3.41 6.96 42.28
CA GLU A 51 -4.42 6.29 43.08
C GLU A 51 -4.52 4.80 42.74
N PHE A 52 -4.42 4.44 41.47
CA PHE A 52 -4.34 3.04 41.06
C PHE A 52 -3.09 2.35 41.60
N TRP A 53 -1.91 2.98 41.55
CA TRP A 53 -0.69 2.39 42.12
C TRP A 53 -0.74 2.23 43.64
N ARG A 54 -1.54 3.05 44.33
CA ARG A 54 -1.76 2.97 45.77
C ARG A 54 -2.72 1.85 46.15
N THR A 55 -3.77 1.65 45.36
CA THR A 55 -4.90 0.76 45.70
C THR A 55 -4.87 -0.59 45.00
N GLY A 56 -4.30 -0.66 43.79
CA GLY A 56 -4.41 -1.80 42.90
C GLY A 56 -5.83 -2.04 42.37
N ASP A 57 -6.77 -1.10 42.54
CA ASP A 57 -8.15 -1.29 42.11
C ASP A 57 -8.32 -1.02 40.60
N VAL A 58 -8.30 -2.10 39.81
CA VAL A 58 -8.40 -2.02 38.35
C VAL A 58 -9.80 -1.61 37.87
N VAL A 59 -10.84 -1.87 38.65
CA VAL A 59 -12.21 -1.47 38.31
C VAL A 59 -12.37 0.02 38.50
N ALA A 60 -11.86 0.56 39.63
CA ALA A 60 -11.80 1.99 39.87
C ALA A 60 -10.95 2.72 38.81
N LEU A 61 -9.77 2.16 38.46
CA LEU A 61 -8.93 2.69 37.37
C LEU A 61 -9.73 2.81 36.06
N ARG A 62 -10.40 1.73 35.65
CA ARG A 62 -11.22 1.71 34.42
C ARG A 62 -12.30 2.79 34.45
N ASP A 63 -13.02 2.92 35.56
CA ASP A 63 -14.15 3.84 35.66
C ASP A 63 -13.71 5.30 35.68
N GLN A 64 -12.64 5.61 36.42
CA GLN A 64 -12.07 6.96 36.47
C GLN A 64 -11.46 7.37 35.12
N LEU A 65 -10.70 6.47 34.47
CA LEU A 65 -10.18 6.73 33.12
C LEU A 65 -11.31 6.87 32.09
N GLY A 66 -12.40 6.13 32.25
CA GLY A 66 -13.59 6.28 31.40
C GLY A 66 -14.17 7.68 31.49
N GLN A 67 -14.30 8.23 32.70
CA GLN A 67 -14.76 9.61 32.90
C GLN A 67 -13.76 10.63 32.36
N TRP A 68 -12.48 10.43 32.64
CA TRP A 68 -11.40 11.31 32.20
C TRP A 68 -11.26 11.37 30.67
N ALA A 69 -11.48 10.24 29.97
CA ALA A 69 -11.45 10.16 28.51
C ALA A 69 -12.49 11.06 27.80
N HIS A 70 -13.54 11.47 28.52
CA HIS A 70 -14.56 12.39 28.00
C HIS A 70 -14.18 13.87 28.15
N LEU A 71 -13.10 14.17 28.88
CA LEU A 71 -12.62 15.54 29.03
C LEU A 71 -11.99 16.06 27.72
N PRO A 72 -12.05 17.38 27.47
CA PRO A 72 -11.43 17.98 26.30
C PRO A 72 -9.93 17.67 26.23
N GLY A 73 -9.43 17.28 25.06
CA GLY A 73 -8.02 17.00 24.80
C GLY A 73 -7.67 15.51 24.70
N PHE A 74 -8.39 14.66 25.42
CA PHE A 74 -8.09 13.23 25.54
C PHE A 74 -9.12 12.29 24.90
N GLN A 75 -10.02 12.84 24.07
CA GLN A 75 -11.06 12.04 23.40
C GLN A 75 -10.48 10.90 22.54
N ALA A 76 -9.25 11.05 22.04
CA ALA A 76 -8.55 10.01 21.29
C ALA A 76 -8.32 8.72 22.11
N TYR A 77 -8.14 8.84 23.44
CA TYR A 77 -8.05 7.68 24.33
C TYR A 77 -9.40 6.99 24.52
N GLY A 78 -10.53 7.70 24.42
CA GLY A 78 -11.88 7.14 24.55
C GLY A 78 -12.26 6.09 23.49
N GLY A 79 -11.45 5.93 22.44
CA GLY A 79 -11.72 5.00 21.33
C GLY A 79 -11.36 3.53 21.58
N VAL A 80 -11.29 2.77 20.49
CA VAL A 80 -11.09 1.31 20.49
C VAL A 80 -9.73 0.85 21.05
N ASN A 81 -8.71 1.71 20.97
CA ASN A 81 -7.35 1.37 21.37
C ASN A 81 -7.05 1.74 22.84
N GLY A 82 -7.80 2.68 23.44
CA GLY A 82 -7.62 3.11 24.82
C GLY A 82 -8.69 2.53 25.74
N GLN A 83 -9.72 3.32 26.05
CA GLN A 83 -10.75 2.96 27.04
C GLN A 83 -11.46 1.65 26.72
N MET A 84 -11.80 1.39 25.44
CA MET A 84 -12.46 0.13 25.07
C MET A 84 -11.53 -1.07 25.30
N PHE A 85 -10.23 -0.92 25.06
CA PHE A 85 -9.27 -1.98 25.32
C PHE A 85 -9.16 -2.27 26.83
N LEU A 86 -9.11 -1.23 27.67
CA LEU A 86 -9.14 -1.40 29.13
C LEU A 86 -10.44 -2.06 29.61
N ASN A 87 -11.60 -1.66 29.06
CA ASN A 87 -12.88 -2.30 29.35
C ASN A 87 -12.85 -3.80 29.04
N GLN A 88 -12.23 -4.18 27.92
CA GLN A 88 -12.07 -5.57 27.52
C GLN A 88 -11.10 -6.33 28.42
N LEU A 89 -9.96 -5.73 28.79
CA LEU A 89 -9.02 -6.33 29.75
C LEU A 89 -9.71 -6.65 31.08
N VAL A 90 -10.40 -5.66 31.66
CA VAL A 90 -11.12 -5.83 32.94
C VAL A 90 -12.26 -6.83 32.80
N GLY A 91 -13.05 -6.73 31.73
CA GLY A 91 -14.24 -7.58 31.55
C GLY A 91 -13.92 -9.04 31.21
N TYR A 92 -12.80 -9.32 30.54
CA TYR A 92 -12.45 -10.69 30.11
C TYR A 92 -11.43 -11.35 31.03
N SER A 93 -10.76 -10.59 31.90
CA SER A 93 -9.82 -11.13 32.87
C SER A 93 -10.52 -12.04 33.89
N PRO A 94 -10.08 -13.31 34.02
CA PRO A 94 -10.61 -14.22 35.04
C PRO A 94 -10.08 -13.93 36.45
N ASP A 95 -8.91 -13.27 36.56
CA ASP A 95 -8.26 -12.90 37.81
C ASP A 95 -7.88 -11.40 37.79
N GLN A 96 -8.70 -10.59 38.47
CA GLN A 96 -8.51 -9.15 38.58
C GLN A 96 -7.24 -8.79 39.38
N GLY A 97 -6.80 -9.66 40.29
CA GLY A 97 -5.56 -9.45 41.05
C GLY A 97 -4.31 -9.68 40.20
N GLU A 98 -4.35 -10.64 39.29
CA GLU A 98 -3.30 -10.81 38.27
C GLU A 98 -3.24 -9.60 37.33
N LEU A 99 -4.39 -9.17 36.77
CA LEU A 99 -4.47 -7.99 35.91
C LEU A 99 -3.97 -6.74 36.63
N SER A 100 -4.38 -6.55 37.89
CA SER A 100 -3.94 -5.43 38.71
C SER A 100 -2.42 -5.40 38.87
N ARG A 101 -1.78 -6.51 39.28
CA ARG A 101 -0.32 -6.60 39.42
C ARG A 101 0.42 -6.35 38.11
N LEU A 102 -0.14 -6.84 36.99
CA LEU A 102 0.40 -6.60 35.66
C LEU A 102 0.35 -5.12 35.29
N LEU A 103 -0.82 -4.49 35.38
CA LEU A 103 -0.99 -3.08 35.02
C LEU A 103 -0.22 -2.14 35.97
N MET A 104 -0.14 -2.44 37.26
CA MET A 104 0.69 -1.69 38.22
C MET A 104 2.17 -1.67 37.81
N ARG A 105 2.65 -2.73 37.17
CA ARG A 105 4.02 -2.80 36.62
C ARG A 105 4.11 -2.08 35.29
N CYS A 106 3.26 -2.44 34.32
CA CYS A 106 3.40 -1.99 32.93
C CYS A 106 3.03 -0.53 32.69
N LEU A 107 2.12 0.05 33.49
CA LEU A 107 1.72 1.45 33.34
C LEU A 107 2.75 2.46 33.87
N ARG A 108 3.72 2.00 34.68
CA ARG A 108 4.79 2.87 35.17
C ARG A 108 5.76 3.21 34.05
N LEU A 109 6.34 4.40 34.14
CA LEU A 109 7.41 4.81 33.24
C LEU A 109 8.55 3.75 33.21
N PRO A 110 8.92 3.23 32.04
CA PRO A 110 10.02 2.29 31.92
C PRO A 110 11.35 2.95 32.28
N SER A 111 12.28 2.23 32.91
CA SER A 111 13.61 2.75 33.23
C SER A 111 14.57 2.76 32.05
N ASP A 112 14.30 1.92 31.05
CA ASP A 112 15.09 1.73 29.84
C ASP A 112 14.27 1.03 28.74
N ASP A 113 14.85 0.94 27.55
CA ASP A 113 14.26 0.32 26.36
C ASP A 113 13.86 -1.14 26.60
N ARG A 114 14.68 -1.89 27.35
CA ARG A 114 14.41 -3.30 27.64
C ARG A 114 13.16 -3.44 28.51
N SER A 115 13.03 -2.62 29.54
CA SER A 115 11.86 -2.63 30.43
C SER A 115 10.58 -2.22 29.69
N ALA A 116 10.67 -1.30 28.71
CA ALA A 116 9.55 -0.92 27.86
C ALA A 116 9.10 -2.09 26.96
N ALA A 117 10.05 -2.74 26.29
CA ALA A 117 9.75 -3.91 25.46
C ALA A 117 9.13 -5.05 26.28
N VAL A 118 9.70 -5.37 27.44
CA VAL A 118 9.16 -6.39 28.36
C VAL A 118 7.75 -6.04 28.82
N ALA A 119 7.47 -4.78 29.18
CA ALA A 119 6.13 -4.37 29.59
C ALA A 119 5.08 -4.56 28.48
N ILE A 120 5.44 -4.25 27.23
CA ILE A 120 4.59 -4.52 26.06
C ILE A 120 4.40 -6.01 25.86
N SER A 121 5.48 -6.79 25.81
CA SER A 121 5.39 -8.24 25.60
C SER A 121 4.55 -8.91 26.69
N ASP A 122 4.72 -8.53 27.95
CA ASP A 122 3.93 -9.07 29.07
C ASP A 122 2.44 -8.76 28.91
N LEU A 123 2.07 -7.53 28.56
CA LEU A 123 0.67 -7.17 28.35
C LEU A 123 0.10 -7.83 27.10
N VAL A 124 0.89 -7.99 26.03
CA VAL A 124 0.51 -8.74 24.82
C VAL A 124 0.23 -10.20 25.16
N THR A 125 1.13 -10.87 25.87
CA THR A 125 0.96 -12.26 26.33
C THR A 125 -0.29 -12.42 27.19
N TYR A 126 -0.51 -11.50 28.13
CA TYR A 126 -1.72 -11.51 28.95
C TYR A 126 -2.98 -11.28 28.11
N THR A 127 -2.93 -10.36 27.16
CA THR A 127 -4.07 -10.07 26.28
C THR A 127 -4.45 -11.28 25.44
N GLU A 128 -3.47 -12.02 24.90
CA GLU A 128 -3.72 -13.27 24.17
C GLU A 128 -4.33 -14.35 25.06
N SER A 129 -3.92 -14.45 26.33
CA SER A 129 -4.43 -15.50 27.24
C SER A 129 -5.90 -15.31 27.61
N ILE A 130 -6.40 -14.07 27.64
CA ILE A 130 -7.80 -13.75 27.98
C ILE A 130 -8.70 -13.53 26.76
N LYS A 131 -8.13 -13.57 25.55
CA LYS A 131 -8.83 -13.26 24.29
C LYS A 131 -9.96 -14.23 24.00
N LYS A 132 -11.10 -13.69 23.56
CA LYS A 132 -12.27 -14.42 23.07
C LYS A 132 -12.53 -14.04 21.62
N GLY A 133 -12.22 -14.96 20.70
CA GLY A 133 -12.27 -14.67 19.26
C GLY A 133 -11.23 -13.63 18.85
N ALA A 134 -11.67 -12.49 18.31
CA ALA A 134 -10.78 -11.42 17.84
C ALA A 134 -10.42 -10.38 18.93
N HIS A 135 -11.00 -10.46 20.13
CA HIS A 135 -10.90 -9.40 21.14
C HIS A 135 -10.61 -9.91 22.56
N PRO A 136 -9.92 -9.10 23.41
CA PRO A 136 -9.16 -7.91 23.05
C PRO A 136 -8.04 -8.18 22.04
N ALA A 137 -7.71 -7.19 21.21
CA ALA A 137 -6.66 -7.33 20.20
C ALA A 137 -5.29 -7.00 20.85
N PRO A 138 -4.32 -7.95 20.92
CA PRO A 138 -3.05 -7.76 21.62
C PRO A 138 -2.21 -6.60 21.10
N ARG A 139 -2.32 -6.28 19.82
CA ARG A 139 -1.65 -5.12 19.22
C ARG A 139 -2.00 -3.79 19.90
N ARG A 140 -3.18 -3.67 20.51
CA ARG A 140 -3.62 -2.46 21.20
C ARG A 140 -2.79 -2.16 22.46
N SER A 141 -2.10 -3.15 23.02
CA SER A 141 -1.18 -2.99 24.14
C SER A 141 -0.11 -1.92 23.89
N VAL A 142 0.37 -1.78 22.64
CA VAL A 142 1.42 -0.83 22.29
C VAL A 142 0.96 0.61 22.47
N PHE A 143 -0.15 0.99 21.83
CA PHE A 143 -0.76 2.31 22.03
C PHE A 143 -1.16 2.51 23.50
N PHE A 144 -1.81 1.51 24.11
CA PHE A 144 -2.31 1.61 25.47
C PHE A 144 -1.20 1.96 26.47
N LEU A 145 -0.09 1.22 26.47
CA LEU A 145 1.02 1.48 27.40
C LEU A 145 1.76 2.78 27.07
N SER A 146 2.11 2.98 25.80
CA SER A 146 2.84 4.19 25.38
C SER A 146 2.06 5.49 25.61
N PHE A 147 0.74 5.45 25.57
CA PHE A 147 -0.10 6.57 25.95
C PHE A 147 0.12 6.99 27.42
N PHE A 148 0.15 6.04 28.36
CA PHE A 148 0.42 6.35 29.76
C PHE A 148 1.86 6.72 30.05
N TRP A 149 2.82 6.17 29.29
CA TRP A 149 4.21 6.58 29.40
C TRP A 149 4.40 8.02 28.90
N ALA A 150 3.74 8.39 27.80
CA ALA A 150 3.73 9.76 27.31
C ALA A 150 3.10 10.76 28.30
N LEU A 151 2.07 10.35 29.04
CA LEU A 151 1.50 11.18 30.12
C LEU A 151 2.49 11.45 31.27
N GLN A 152 3.50 10.59 31.45
CA GLN A 152 4.49 10.71 32.52
C GLN A 152 5.77 11.42 32.04
N ASP A 153 6.25 11.09 30.83
CA ASP A 153 7.46 11.66 30.25
C ASP A 153 7.42 11.51 28.71
N HIS A 154 6.74 12.45 28.06
CA HIS A 154 6.54 12.42 26.60
C HIS A 154 7.83 12.60 25.81
N ASP A 155 8.77 13.38 26.33
CA ASP A 155 10.04 13.69 25.67
C ASP A 155 10.93 12.46 25.52
N HIS A 156 10.79 11.48 26.42
CA HIS A 156 11.55 10.23 26.35
C HIS A 156 10.71 9.03 25.90
N PHE A 157 9.39 9.04 26.10
CA PHE A 157 8.49 7.95 25.74
C PHE A 157 7.32 8.46 24.89
N PRO A 158 7.51 8.62 23.57
CA PRO A 158 6.49 9.10 22.66
C PRO A 158 5.29 8.14 22.61
N CYS A 159 4.11 8.70 22.36
CA CYS A 159 2.90 7.89 22.26
C CYS A 159 2.86 7.19 20.89
N PHE A 160 2.63 5.88 20.89
CA PHE A 160 2.51 5.08 19.68
C PHE A 160 1.12 5.29 19.04
N TRP A 161 0.88 6.47 18.47
CA TRP A 161 -0.37 6.76 17.76
C TRP A 161 -0.47 5.90 16.50
N PRO A 162 -1.58 5.17 16.29
CA PRO A 162 -1.77 4.38 15.07
C PRO A 162 -1.70 5.21 13.78
N SER A 163 -2.08 6.49 13.82
CA SER A 163 -1.93 7.44 12.72
C SER A 163 -0.46 7.73 12.41
N ALA A 164 0.35 8.00 13.43
CA ALA A 164 1.78 8.24 13.29
C ALA A 164 2.50 6.97 12.81
N GLU A 165 2.15 5.80 13.35
CA GLU A 165 2.65 4.52 12.83
C GLU A 165 2.29 4.34 11.35
N GLY A 166 1.01 4.52 10.99
CA GLY A 166 0.53 4.35 9.62
C GLY A 166 1.28 5.26 8.65
N MET A 167 1.41 6.55 9.00
CA MET A 167 2.10 7.54 8.18
C MET A 167 3.61 7.25 8.05
N THR A 168 4.30 6.94 9.14
CA THR A 168 5.74 6.62 9.10
C THR A 168 6.04 5.31 8.35
N ARG A 169 5.12 4.34 8.37
CA ARG A 169 5.19 3.13 7.54
C ARG A 169 4.93 3.43 6.07
N GLN A 170 3.92 4.24 5.77
CA GLN A 170 3.61 4.68 4.41
C GLN A 170 4.80 5.42 3.77
N LEU A 171 5.48 6.29 4.54
CA LEU A 171 6.69 7.00 4.12
C LEU A 171 7.96 6.11 4.09
N GLY A 172 7.85 4.84 4.49
CA GLY A 172 8.95 3.88 4.47
C GLY A 172 9.98 4.03 5.60
N TRP A 173 9.68 4.81 6.65
CA TRP A 173 10.61 5.08 7.75
C TRP A 173 10.60 4.01 8.82
N LEU A 174 9.40 3.52 9.15
CA LEU A 174 9.20 2.47 10.14
C LEU A 174 9.03 1.13 9.43
N SER A 175 9.91 0.18 9.73
CA SER A 175 9.79 -1.20 9.28
C SER A 175 8.73 -1.94 10.09
N PRO A 176 8.01 -2.91 9.50
CA PRO A 176 7.26 -3.88 10.29
C PRO A 176 8.22 -4.63 11.23
N ALA A 177 7.73 -4.98 12.41
CA ALA A 177 8.37 -5.92 13.32
C ALA A 177 7.31 -6.89 13.85
N ASP A 178 7.69 -8.17 13.98
CA ASP A 178 6.81 -9.21 14.51
C ASP A 178 6.66 -9.09 16.03
N ASP A 179 7.75 -8.73 16.73
CA ASP A 179 7.71 -8.39 18.14
C ASP A 179 7.19 -6.96 18.35
N LEU A 180 6.14 -6.83 19.15
CA LEU A 180 5.48 -5.54 19.39
C LEU A 180 6.28 -4.62 20.32
N GLY A 181 7.16 -5.18 21.16
CA GLY A 181 8.10 -4.41 21.96
C GLY A 181 9.17 -3.77 21.08
N GLU A 182 9.76 -4.57 20.18
CA GLU A 182 10.70 -4.11 19.15
C GLU A 182 10.06 -3.06 18.23
N LEU A 183 8.82 -3.27 17.80
CA LEU A 183 8.07 -2.28 17.01
C LEU A 183 8.00 -0.92 17.72
N TYR A 184 7.70 -0.92 19.02
CA TYR A 184 7.64 0.31 19.81
C TYR A 184 9.01 0.97 19.96
N LEU A 185 10.06 0.19 20.23
CA LEU A 185 11.42 0.73 20.35
C LEU A 185 11.90 1.36 19.04
N ASN A 186 11.63 0.71 17.90
CA ASN A 186 11.92 1.25 16.58
C ASN A 186 11.15 2.56 16.31
N PHE A 187 9.88 2.64 16.71
CA PHE A 187 9.09 3.87 16.62
C PHE A 187 9.64 4.97 17.53
N ARG A 188 9.98 4.63 18.77
CA ARG A 188 10.57 5.57 19.74
C ARG A 188 11.88 6.14 19.24
N GLU A 189 12.82 5.30 18.80
CA GLU A 189 14.10 5.73 18.22
C GLU A 189 13.85 6.67 17.04
N LEU A 190 12.93 6.30 16.15
CA LEU A 190 12.54 7.15 15.03
C LEU A 190 12.05 8.52 15.51
N MET A 191 11.05 8.58 16.38
CA MET A 191 10.47 9.85 16.84
C MET A 191 11.48 10.75 17.54
N LEU A 192 12.30 10.20 18.45
CA LEU A 192 13.35 10.95 19.13
C LEU A 192 14.43 11.46 18.17
N SER A 193 14.76 10.68 17.12
CA SER A 193 15.70 11.12 16.10
C SER A 193 15.17 12.32 15.28
N LEU A 194 13.86 12.47 15.14
CA LEU A 194 13.22 13.56 14.41
C LEU A 194 13.14 14.88 15.22
N GLY A 195 13.46 14.85 16.51
CA GLY A 195 13.38 16.00 17.41
C GLY A 195 12.26 15.85 18.44
N GLU A 196 11.55 16.94 18.73
CA GLU A 196 10.47 16.95 19.72
C GLU A 196 9.32 16.02 19.30
N PRO A 197 8.92 15.04 20.14
CA PRO A 197 7.89 14.08 19.74
C PRO A 197 6.50 14.67 19.56
N GLU A 198 6.01 15.49 20.49
CA GLU A 198 4.62 16.00 20.46
C GLU A 198 4.27 16.73 19.15
N PRO A 199 5.07 17.72 18.70
CA PRO A 199 4.79 18.40 17.44
C PRO A 199 4.82 17.44 16.23
N ASN A 200 5.74 16.48 16.24
CA ASN A 200 5.86 15.48 15.17
C ASN A 200 4.66 14.52 15.14
N GLU A 201 4.17 14.08 16.29
CA GLU A 201 2.96 13.24 16.40
C GLU A 201 1.72 13.97 15.87
N LEU A 202 1.55 15.24 16.25
CA LEU A 202 0.45 16.09 15.79
C LEU A 202 0.50 16.39 14.29
N ALA A 203 1.71 16.55 13.74
CA ALA A 203 1.95 16.76 12.31
C ALA A 203 1.68 15.49 11.49
N LEU A 204 2.15 14.33 11.97
CA LEU A 204 1.88 13.04 11.33
C LEU A 204 0.40 12.65 11.38
N PHE A 205 -0.30 12.95 12.48
CA PHE A 205 -1.75 12.80 12.56
C PHE A 205 -2.44 13.62 11.47
N TRP A 206 -2.16 14.92 11.40
CA TRP A 206 -2.76 15.80 10.39
C TRP A 206 -2.46 15.35 8.95
N ALA A 207 -1.24 14.89 8.69
CA ALA A 207 -0.86 14.34 7.38
C ALA A 207 -1.62 13.06 7.03
N SER A 208 -2.03 12.27 8.03
CA SER A 208 -2.76 11.01 7.82
C SER A 208 -4.25 11.21 7.54
N GLU A 209 -4.78 12.41 7.79
CA GLU A 209 -6.20 12.69 7.60
C GLU A 209 -6.54 12.92 6.12
N GLY A 210 -7.60 12.25 5.64
CA GLY A 210 -8.27 12.59 4.39
C GLY A 210 -7.47 12.40 3.10
N SER A 211 -6.50 11.47 3.08
CA SER A 211 -5.62 11.23 1.91
C SER A 211 -4.97 12.51 1.39
N ARG A 212 -4.44 13.35 2.28
CA ARG A 212 -3.84 14.63 1.93
C ARG A 212 -2.54 14.46 1.15
N PHE A 213 -2.36 15.25 0.09
CA PHE A 213 -1.07 15.34 -0.57
C PHE A 213 -0.15 16.29 0.21
N ILE A 214 0.96 15.76 0.73
CA ILE A 214 1.94 16.49 1.56
C ILE A 214 3.26 16.75 0.80
N GLY A 215 3.17 16.81 -0.54
CA GLY A 215 4.33 16.95 -1.43
C GLY A 215 5.18 15.68 -1.53
N ILE A 216 6.22 15.75 -2.35
CA ILE A 216 7.25 14.72 -2.44
C ILE A 216 8.47 15.17 -1.61
N ASN A 217 9.12 14.22 -0.92
CA ASN A 217 10.34 14.51 -0.16
C ASN A 217 11.40 15.25 -1.02
N PRO A 218 11.92 16.40 -0.56
CA PRO A 218 12.95 17.15 -1.27
C PRO A 218 14.20 16.35 -1.62
N THR A 219 14.53 15.30 -0.85
CA THR A 219 15.70 14.46 -1.08
C THR A 219 15.44 13.26 -2.01
N ILE A 220 14.26 13.15 -2.64
CA ILE A 220 13.90 11.94 -3.41
C ILE A 220 14.86 11.67 -4.58
N LEU A 221 15.34 12.71 -5.27
CA LEU A 221 16.31 12.57 -6.38
C LEU A 221 17.66 12.05 -5.89
N GLU A 222 18.08 12.48 -4.70
CA GLU A 222 19.29 11.99 -4.04
C GLU A 222 19.12 10.54 -3.58
N ARG A 223 17.95 10.16 -3.06
CA ARG A 223 17.64 8.75 -2.75
C ARG A 223 17.75 7.87 -3.99
N CYS A 224 17.24 8.33 -5.13
CA CYS A 224 17.38 7.64 -6.40
C CYS A 224 18.86 7.45 -6.77
N ARG A 225 19.67 8.52 -6.74
CA ARG A 225 21.11 8.49 -7.04
C ARG A 225 21.87 7.51 -6.14
N ARG A 226 21.73 7.63 -4.81
CA ARG A 226 22.39 6.75 -3.85
C ARG A 226 22.04 5.28 -4.08
N ASN A 227 20.79 4.98 -4.43
CA ASN A 227 20.40 3.60 -4.65
C ASN A 227 20.91 3.05 -6.01
N LEU A 228 21.14 3.91 -7.01
CA LEU A 228 21.88 3.53 -8.20
C LEU A 228 23.35 3.22 -7.89
N GLU A 229 24.00 4.03 -7.05
CA GLU A 229 25.37 3.80 -6.60
C GLU A 229 25.50 2.49 -5.81
N LEU A 230 24.59 2.22 -4.87
CA LEU A 230 24.54 0.95 -4.13
C LEU A 230 24.34 -0.23 -5.10
N ASN A 231 23.48 -0.09 -6.09
CA ASN A 231 23.26 -1.12 -7.09
C ASN A 231 24.52 -1.37 -7.96
N ALA A 232 25.32 -0.34 -8.23
CA ALA A 232 26.58 -0.47 -8.98
C ALA A 232 27.67 -1.22 -8.20
N THR A 233 27.62 -1.22 -6.86
CA THR A 233 28.56 -1.99 -6.02
C THR A 233 28.23 -3.48 -5.90
N ARG A 234 27.10 -3.93 -6.47
CA ARG A 234 26.67 -5.32 -6.36
C ARG A 234 27.57 -6.23 -7.19
N ALA A 235 27.99 -7.36 -6.61
CA ALA A 235 28.71 -8.43 -7.28
C ALA A 235 27.90 -9.73 -7.15
N ASP A 236 27.84 -10.54 -8.21
CA ASP A 236 27.07 -11.79 -8.25
C ASP A 236 25.61 -11.64 -7.75
N GLU A 237 25.01 -10.49 -8.09
CA GLU A 237 23.66 -10.07 -7.71
C GLU A 237 23.45 -9.81 -6.20
N GLN A 238 24.51 -9.69 -5.41
CA GLN A 238 24.46 -9.44 -3.96
C GLN A 238 25.00 -8.05 -3.62
N TYR A 239 24.45 -7.44 -2.57
CA TYR A 239 25.01 -6.24 -1.97
C TYR A 239 26.30 -6.58 -1.23
N PRO A 240 27.25 -5.64 -1.10
CA PRO A 240 28.55 -5.91 -0.48
C PRO A 240 28.44 -6.33 0.99
N ASP A 241 27.42 -5.83 1.70
CA ASP A 241 27.12 -6.21 3.08
C ASP A 241 25.63 -5.91 3.41
N SER A 242 25.20 -6.31 4.61
CA SER A 242 23.83 -6.09 5.10
C SER A 242 23.49 -4.62 5.34
N VAL A 243 24.49 -3.76 5.54
CA VAL A 243 24.29 -2.31 5.75
C VAL A 243 23.94 -1.65 4.42
N ALA A 244 24.67 -1.98 3.34
CA ALA A 244 24.38 -1.53 1.99
C ALA A 244 23.00 -2.03 1.52
N GLU A 245 22.68 -3.30 1.80
CA GLU A 245 21.36 -3.86 1.49
C GLU A 245 20.23 -3.12 2.25
N ALA A 246 20.40 -2.89 3.56
CA ALA A 246 19.42 -2.17 4.36
C ALA A 246 19.24 -0.71 3.91
N ALA A 247 20.33 -0.04 3.52
CA ALA A 247 20.28 1.31 2.95
C ALA A 247 19.54 1.33 1.61
N ALA A 248 19.80 0.34 0.75
CA ALA A 248 19.11 0.20 -0.54
C ALA A 248 17.61 -0.06 -0.37
N ALA A 249 17.26 -0.91 0.59
CA ALA A 249 15.88 -1.21 0.98
C ALA A 249 15.17 0.03 1.56
N SER A 250 15.85 0.80 2.40
CA SER A 250 15.31 2.05 2.99
C SER A 250 14.99 3.07 1.90
N ASN A 251 15.95 3.32 1.00
CA ASN A 251 15.77 4.25 -0.13
C ASN A 251 14.60 3.85 -1.02
N ALA A 252 14.53 2.58 -1.42
CA ALA A 252 13.46 2.10 -2.30
C ALA A 252 12.07 2.17 -1.64
N ARG A 253 11.96 1.85 -0.34
CA ARG A 253 10.69 2.00 0.41
C ARG A 253 10.25 3.45 0.50
N ALA A 254 11.17 4.37 0.80
CA ALA A 254 10.85 5.79 0.85
C ALA A 254 10.39 6.33 -0.51
N ILE A 255 11.09 5.98 -1.59
CA ILE A 255 10.72 6.37 -2.96
C ILE A 255 9.31 5.88 -3.32
N VAL A 256 9.02 4.59 -3.10
CA VAL A 256 7.71 4.01 -3.41
C VAL A 256 6.62 4.58 -2.50
N GLY A 257 6.92 4.78 -1.21
CA GLY A 257 5.98 5.32 -0.23
C GLY A 257 5.49 6.74 -0.55
N GLU A 258 6.42 7.64 -0.91
CA GLU A 258 6.10 9.01 -1.34
C GLU A 258 5.20 9.01 -2.59
N LEU A 259 5.46 8.12 -3.54
CA LEU A 259 4.70 8.01 -4.78
C LEU A 259 3.33 7.33 -4.58
N ALA A 260 3.24 6.36 -3.66
CA ALA A 260 1.98 5.74 -3.29
C ALA A 260 1.02 6.74 -2.66
N MET A 261 1.57 7.61 -1.79
CA MET A 261 0.84 8.73 -1.20
C MET A 261 0.36 9.74 -2.24
N ALA A 262 1.23 10.14 -3.18
CA ALA A 262 0.82 10.98 -4.31
C ALA A 262 -0.31 10.33 -5.12
N GLY A 263 -0.19 9.02 -5.36
CA GLY A 263 -1.17 8.21 -6.06
C GLY A 263 -2.56 8.25 -5.44
N SER A 264 -2.65 7.96 -4.15
CA SER A 264 -3.94 7.97 -3.43
C SER A 264 -4.49 9.38 -3.28
N ALA A 265 -3.66 10.37 -2.96
CA ALA A 265 -4.08 11.73 -2.69
C ALA A 265 -4.58 12.49 -3.93
N LEU A 266 -4.07 12.15 -5.11
CA LEU A 266 -4.37 12.85 -6.36
C LEU A 266 -5.27 12.05 -7.31
N ALA A 267 -5.70 10.83 -6.93
CA ALA A 267 -6.46 9.94 -7.81
C ALA A 267 -7.71 10.59 -8.39
N ASP A 268 -8.54 11.21 -7.55
CA ASP A 268 -9.81 11.82 -7.98
C ASP A 268 -9.57 13.03 -8.89
N ARG A 269 -8.60 13.88 -8.54
CA ARG A 269 -8.24 15.07 -9.34
C ARG A 269 -7.66 14.68 -10.70
N VAL A 270 -6.86 13.61 -10.75
CA VAL A 270 -6.30 13.07 -12.00
C VAL A 270 -7.40 12.41 -12.83
N ALA A 271 -8.32 11.65 -12.22
CA ALA A 271 -9.49 11.08 -12.90
C ALA A 271 -10.35 12.17 -13.55
N GLU A 272 -10.67 13.23 -12.79
CA GLU A 272 -11.44 14.36 -13.27
C GLU A 272 -10.74 15.06 -14.45
N ALA A 273 -9.44 15.35 -14.32
CA ALA A 273 -8.66 15.98 -15.37
C ALA A 273 -8.54 15.14 -16.65
N LEU A 274 -8.50 13.81 -16.51
CA LEU A 274 -8.51 12.88 -17.64
C LEU A 274 -9.91 12.58 -18.18
N GLY A 275 -10.97 12.99 -17.47
CA GLY A 275 -12.36 12.64 -17.79
C GLY A 275 -12.65 11.13 -17.73
N ARG A 276 -11.89 10.36 -16.93
CA ARG A 276 -11.93 8.90 -16.89
C ARG A 276 -11.68 8.35 -15.50
N SER A 277 -12.30 7.22 -15.18
CA SER A 277 -11.96 6.46 -13.97
C SER A 277 -10.54 5.92 -14.08
N VAL A 278 -9.75 6.13 -13.03
CA VAL A 278 -8.37 5.65 -12.95
C VAL A 278 -8.12 4.84 -11.69
N LYS A 279 -7.14 3.96 -11.76
CA LYS A 279 -6.59 3.24 -10.61
C LYS A 279 -5.14 3.65 -10.39
N ALA A 280 -4.84 4.16 -9.20
CA ALA A 280 -3.48 4.48 -8.78
C ALA A 280 -2.72 3.20 -8.41
N GLU A 281 -1.50 3.04 -8.93
CA GLU A 281 -0.60 1.93 -8.62
C GLU A 281 0.85 2.39 -8.61
N THR A 282 1.67 1.69 -7.83
CA THR A 282 3.12 1.90 -7.71
C THR A 282 3.89 0.63 -8.00
N PRO A 283 5.19 0.70 -8.35
CA PRO A 283 6.00 -0.50 -8.54
C PRO A 283 6.27 -1.20 -7.22
N SER A 284 6.73 -2.44 -7.32
CA SER A 284 7.41 -3.10 -6.21
C SER A 284 8.68 -2.35 -5.81
N VAL A 285 8.99 -2.39 -4.52
CA VAL A 285 10.24 -1.90 -3.90
C VAL A 285 11.47 -2.58 -4.53
N MET A 286 11.32 -3.83 -4.96
CA MET A 286 12.34 -4.60 -5.66
C MET A 286 12.06 -4.56 -7.17
N TRP A 287 13.06 -4.21 -7.99
CA TRP A 287 12.91 -4.25 -9.46
C TRP A 287 13.27 -5.62 -10.04
N SER A 288 14.06 -6.40 -9.31
CA SER A 288 14.31 -7.81 -9.56
C SER A 288 14.39 -8.54 -8.21
N PRO A 289 14.33 -9.88 -8.17
CA PRO A 289 14.33 -10.63 -6.90
C PRO A 289 15.51 -10.35 -5.96
N LYS A 290 16.59 -9.72 -6.45
CA LYS A 290 17.81 -9.46 -5.68
C LYS A 290 18.23 -7.99 -5.66
N ALA A 291 17.38 -7.07 -6.13
CA ALA A 291 17.79 -5.69 -6.34
C ALA A 291 16.67 -4.68 -6.03
N TYR A 292 16.99 -3.74 -5.15
CA TYR A 292 16.14 -2.61 -4.79
C TYR A 292 16.16 -1.54 -5.89
N ARG A 293 15.01 -0.90 -6.14
CA ARG A 293 14.86 0.07 -7.24
C ARG A 293 15.53 1.41 -6.95
N GLY A 294 16.28 1.93 -7.92
CA GLY A 294 16.86 3.28 -7.88
C GLY A 294 15.96 4.38 -8.43
N ASP A 295 14.78 4.03 -8.89
CA ASP A 295 13.75 4.92 -9.41
C ASP A 295 12.42 4.68 -8.68
N GLY A 296 11.37 5.39 -9.03
CA GLY A 296 10.00 5.19 -8.54
C GLY A 296 9.00 5.67 -9.57
N TRP A 297 7.82 5.06 -9.65
CA TRP A 297 6.71 5.68 -10.37
C TRP A 297 5.39 5.53 -9.61
N VAL A 298 4.46 6.42 -9.89
CA VAL A 298 3.04 6.19 -9.67
C VAL A 298 2.35 6.29 -11.01
N ARG A 299 1.44 5.35 -11.28
CA ARG A 299 0.60 5.36 -12.47
C ARG A 299 -0.86 5.48 -12.06
N TRP A 300 -1.61 6.32 -12.77
CA TRP A 300 -3.06 6.32 -12.77
C TRP A 300 -3.50 5.66 -14.07
N GLY A 301 -3.72 4.35 -14.01
CA GLY A 301 -4.14 3.55 -15.16
C GLY A 301 -5.63 3.72 -15.43
N VAL A 302 -5.99 3.97 -16.68
CA VAL A 302 -7.40 4.03 -17.11
C VAL A 302 -8.03 2.66 -16.84
N MET A 303 -9.19 2.67 -16.18
CA MET A 303 -9.96 1.47 -15.85
C MET A 303 -10.89 1.05 -17.00
N GLY A 304 -11.24 -0.23 -17.06
CA GLY A 304 -12.17 -0.79 -18.06
C GLY A 304 -11.56 -1.02 -19.44
N GLU A 305 -10.40 -0.43 -19.70
CA GLU A 305 -9.61 -0.67 -20.90
C GLU A 305 -8.71 -1.88 -20.66
N GLY A 306 -8.63 -2.82 -21.62
CA GLY A 306 -7.76 -4.00 -21.51
C GLY A 306 -6.27 -3.67 -21.41
N GLY A 307 -5.41 -4.65 -21.69
CA GLY A 307 -3.95 -4.45 -21.70
C GLY A 307 -3.29 -4.56 -20.32
N SER A 308 -1.99 -4.84 -20.32
CA SER A 308 -1.21 -5.05 -19.10
C SER A 308 0.23 -4.58 -19.29
N PRO A 309 0.59 -3.37 -18.84
CA PRO A 309 -0.26 -2.38 -18.17
C PRO A 309 -1.21 -1.66 -19.14
N SER A 310 -2.34 -1.13 -18.64
CA SER A 310 -3.22 -0.22 -19.39
C SER A 310 -2.58 1.15 -19.69
N VAL A 311 -3.20 1.91 -20.60
CA VAL A 311 -2.90 3.35 -20.81
C VAL A 311 -2.93 4.07 -19.46
N SER A 312 -1.91 4.89 -19.17
CA SER A 312 -1.80 5.52 -17.85
C SER A 312 -1.10 6.86 -17.89
N MET A 313 -1.59 7.80 -17.07
CA MET A 313 -0.82 8.95 -16.62
C MET A 313 0.20 8.49 -15.59
N ARG A 314 1.44 8.97 -15.65
CA ARG A 314 2.52 8.60 -14.73
C ARG A 314 3.27 9.81 -14.20
N VAL A 315 3.62 9.72 -12.92
CA VAL A 315 4.71 10.48 -12.34
C VAL A 315 5.85 9.50 -12.08
N TRP A 316 7.00 9.70 -12.72
CA TRP A 316 8.18 8.84 -12.60
C TRP A 316 9.34 9.64 -12.05
N VAL A 317 9.94 9.21 -10.95
CA VAL A 317 11.10 9.84 -10.32
C VAL A 317 12.33 8.97 -10.53
N THR A 318 13.42 9.60 -10.97
CA THR A 318 14.72 8.98 -11.21
C THR A 318 15.83 9.89 -10.67
N ALA A 319 17.09 9.45 -10.75
CA ALA A 319 18.23 10.32 -10.38
C ALA A 319 18.41 11.54 -11.30
N SER A 320 17.82 11.53 -12.50
CA SER A 320 17.88 12.64 -13.47
C SER A 320 16.74 13.65 -13.33
N GLY A 321 15.76 13.36 -12.47
CA GLY A 321 14.60 14.24 -12.24
C GLY A 321 13.28 13.48 -12.18
N MET A 322 12.19 14.24 -12.23
CA MET A 322 10.83 13.73 -12.30
C MET A 322 10.27 13.88 -13.70
N PHE A 323 9.52 12.89 -14.15
CA PHE A 323 8.80 12.88 -15.40
C PHE A 323 7.31 12.83 -15.10
N ILE A 324 6.54 13.65 -15.79
CA ILE A 324 5.08 13.70 -15.70
C ILE A 324 4.58 13.44 -17.11
N GLY A 325 3.91 12.30 -17.36
CA GLY A 325 3.61 11.92 -18.74
C GLY A 325 2.69 10.73 -18.94
N LEU A 326 2.29 10.54 -20.19
CA LEU A 326 1.47 9.45 -20.68
C LEU A 326 2.34 8.25 -21.05
N HIS A 327 2.03 7.10 -20.46
CA HIS A 327 2.52 5.80 -20.89
C HIS A 327 1.43 5.07 -21.68
N PRO A 328 1.72 4.57 -22.90
CA PRO A 328 0.71 4.05 -23.82
C PRO A 328 0.11 2.68 -23.42
N GLY A 329 0.67 2.05 -22.39
CA GLY A 329 0.29 0.70 -21.98
C GLY A 329 0.81 -0.36 -22.96
N TRP A 330 0.35 -1.59 -22.82
CA TRP A 330 0.69 -2.69 -23.71
C TRP A 330 -0.54 -3.56 -24.03
N TYR A 331 -0.84 -3.68 -25.32
CA TYR A 331 -2.05 -4.36 -25.82
C TYR A 331 -1.77 -5.45 -26.86
N ARG A 332 -0.74 -5.26 -27.70
CA ARG A 332 -0.37 -6.18 -28.79
C ARG A 332 1.08 -5.96 -29.22
N SER A 333 1.67 -6.94 -29.92
CA SER A 333 3.00 -6.74 -30.51
C SER A 333 2.95 -5.65 -31.59
N GLY A 334 3.92 -4.75 -31.59
CA GLY A 334 3.95 -3.53 -32.42
C GLY A 334 3.18 -2.33 -31.82
N TRP A 335 2.54 -2.49 -30.67
CA TRP A 335 1.68 -1.46 -30.07
C TRP A 335 2.40 -0.13 -29.81
N TYR A 336 3.67 -0.14 -29.38
CA TYR A 336 4.37 1.10 -29.07
C TYR A 336 4.58 1.98 -30.31
N ASP A 337 4.91 1.39 -31.46
CA ASP A 337 5.08 2.14 -32.70
C ASP A 337 3.73 2.66 -33.21
N GLU A 338 2.69 1.83 -33.12
CA GLU A 338 1.32 2.19 -33.46
C GLU A 338 0.80 3.36 -32.61
N ALA A 339 0.97 3.26 -31.29
CA ALA A 339 0.60 4.29 -30.33
C ALA A 339 1.38 5.59 -30.58
N ARG A 340 2.69 5.50 -30.82
CA ARG A 340 3.53 6.66 -31.13
C ARG A 340 3.04 7.38 -32.39
N LEU A 341 2.77 6.65 -33.48
CA LEU A 341 2.24 7.21 -34.72
C LEU A 341 0.87 7.86 -34.51
N ALA A 342 -0.04 7.19 -33.79
CA ALA A 342 -1.38 7.72 -33.52
C ALA A 342 -1.36 9.01 -32.69
N LEU A 343 -0.34 9.17 -31.83
CA LEU A 343 -0.17 10.31 -30.96
C LEU A 343 0.60 11.48 -31.58
N GLN A 344 1.26 11.33 -32.73
CA GLN A 344 2.03 12.43 -33.35
C GLN A 344 1.20 13.71 -33.56
N ALA A 345 -0.08 13.56 -33.89
CA ALA A 345 -0.98 14.69 -34.13
C ALA A 345 -1.70 15.20 -32.87
N SER A 346 -1.75 14.42 -31.79
CA SER A 346 -2.44 14.75 -30.53
C SER A 346 -1.49 15.01 -29.36
N ALA A 347 -0.18 14.87 -29.57
CA ALA A 347 0.82 15.18 -28.57
C ALA A 347 0.81 16.69 -28.27
N PRO A 348 0.76 17.10 -26.99
CA PRO A 348 0.90 18.51 -26.62
C PRO A 348 2.20 19.09 -27.16
N ALA A 349 2.15 20.29 -27.73
CA ALA A 349 3.33 20.92 -28.36
C ALA A 349 4.51 21.16 -27.38
N THR A 350 4.23 21.20 -26.08
CA THR A 350 5.23 21.37 -25.02
C THR A 350 5.75 20.03 -24.47
N ALA A 351 5.16 18.91 -24.86
CA ALA A 351 5.57 17.58 -24.42
C ALA A 351 6.72 17.05 -25.28
N SER A 352 7.55 16.23 -24.66
CA SER A 352 8.68 15.52 -25.26
C SER A 352 8.45 14.02 -25.20
N TRP A 353 9.14 13.31 -26.10
CA TRP A 353 9.15 11.85 -26.13
C TRP A 353 10.37 11.35 -25.36
N PHE A 354 10.15 10.50 -24.37
CA PHE A 354 11.21 9.85 -23.61
C PHE A 354 11.16 8.34 -23.84
N ASN A 355 12.32 7.73 -24.06
CA ASN A 355 12.39 6.28 -24.21
C ASN A 355 12.45 5.62 -22.83
N VAL A 356 11.64 4.57 -22.66
CA VAL A 356 11.67 3.74 -21.46
C VAL A 356 12.49 2.49 -21.76
N ARG A 357 13.49 2.20 -20.92
CA ARG A 357 14.37 1.04 -21.08
C ARG A 357 14.42 0.20 -19.81
N PHE A 358 14.71 -1.08 -19.99
CA PHE A 358 14.94 -2.01 -18.89
C PHE A 358 16.39 -1.92 -18.38
N ASN A 359 16.82 -0.72 -17.96
CA ASN A 359 18.14 -0.47 -17.37
C ASN A 359 18.01 0.36 -16.07
N SER A 360 19.15 0.73 -15.47
CA SER A 360 19.22 1.50 -14.23
C SER A 360 18.60 2.91 -14.32
N GLU A 361 18.70 3.58 -15.46
CA GLU A 361 18.21 4.95 -15.63
C GLU A 361 16.71 5.02 -15.99
N ARG A 362 16.15 3.91 -16.51
CA ARG A 362 14.74 3.67 -16.85
C ARG A 362 14.11 4.61 -17.87
N VAL A 363 14.23 5.92 -17.72
CA VAL A 363 13.71 6.94 -18.64
C VAL A 363 14.88 7.75 -19.20
N LEU A 364 15.08 7.67 -20.51
CA LEU A 364 16.17 8.35 -21.20
C LEU A 364 15.73 9.75 -21.65
N LEU A 365 16.56 10.76 -21.34
CA LEU A 365 16.32 12.16 -21.70
C LEU A 365 16.41 12.41 -23.21
N ASP A 366 17.33 11.73 -23.89
CA ASP A 366 17.48 11.80 -25.34
C ASP A 366 16.87 10.54 -25.98
N ALA A 367 15.79 10.74 -26.73
CA ALA A 367 15.18 9.67 -27.50
C ALA A 367 16.05 9.23 -28.68
N GLY A 368 16.95 10.09 -29.18
CA GLY A 368 17.65 9.91 -30.45
C GLY A 368 16.69 9.92 -31.65
N ASP A 369 17.19 10.29 -32.82
CA ASP A 369 16.43 10.14 -34.05
C ASP A 369 16.25 8.64 -34.35
N GLY A 370 15.03 8.11 -34.18
CA GLY A 370 14.73 6.68 -34.38
C GLY A 370 14.37 5.90 -33.10
N ALA A 371 13.78 6.56 -32.13
CA ALA A 371 13.28 5.94 -30.90
C ALA A 371 12.18 4.86 -31.15
N GLU A 372 12.60 3.59 -31.19
CA GLU A 372 11.72 2.41 -31.20
C GLU A 372 11.44 1.92 -29.76
N GLY A 373 10.27 1.34 -29.54
CA GLY A 373 9.91 0.68 -28.28
C GLY A 373 9.16 1.53 -27.25
N GLU A 374 9.15 1.06 -26.00
CA GLU A 374 8.39 1.66 -24.89
C GLU A 374 8.76 3.13 -24.67
N PHE A 375 7.77 3.97 -24.42
CA PHE A 375 7.98 5.41 -24.29
C PHE A 375 7.08 6.06 -23.23
N LEU A 376 7.46 7.28 -22.86
CA LEU A 376 6.66 8.22 -22.09
C LEU A 376 6.54 9.52 -22.90
N LEU A 377 5.33 9.99 -23.12
CA LEU A 377 5.06 11.31 -23.73
C LEU A 377 4.75 12.30 -22.60
N GLY A 378 5.58 13.31 -22.39
CA GLY A 378 5.32 14.25 -21.30
C GLY A 378 6.41 15.28 -21.05
N TRP A 379 6.60 15.65 -19.79
CA TRP A 379 7.54 16.71 -19.37
C TRP A 379 8.56 16.17 -18.39
N HIS A 380 9.77 16.72 -18.44
CA HIS A 380 10.86 16.44 -17.51
C HIS A 380 11.10 17.65 -16.59
N LEU A 381 11.13 17.38 -15.29
CA LEU A 381 11.48 18.32 -14.23
C LEU A 381 12.84 17.91 -13.66
N PRO A 382 13.94 18.56 -14.07
CA PRO A 382 15.28 18.22 -13.57
C PRO A 382 15.47 18.58 -12.09
N ARG A 383 14.61 19.45 -11.54
CA ARG A 383 14.60 19.88 -10.14
C ARG A 383 13.17 19.89 -9.61
N LEU A 384 13.04 19.69 -8.30
CA LEU A 384 11.76 19.62 -7.59
C LEU A 384 11.63 20.78 -6.61
N ASP A 385 11.79 22.00 -7.13
CA ASP A 385 11.71 23.25 -6.37
C ASP A 385 10.25 23.77 -6.35
N LEU A 386 9.28 22.87 -6.15
CA LEU A 386 7.85 23.17 -6.12
C LEU A 386 7.28 22.84 -4.75
N SER A 387 6.36 23.67 -4.26
CA SER A 387 5.53 23.34 -3.11
C SER A 387 4.61 22.15 -3.40
N ALA A 388 3.98 21.60 -2.35
CA ALA A 388 3.05 20.49 -2.49
C ALA A 388 1.86 20.86 -3.42
N ASP A 389 1.29 22.05 -3.23
CA ASP A 389 0.16 22.51 -4.04
C ASP A 389 0.56 22.78 -5.48
N GLU A 390 1.69 23.46 -5.72
CA GLU A 390 2.19 23.71 -7.08
C GLU A 390 2.49 22.42 -7.84
N LEU A 391 3.04 21.41 -7.18
CA LEU A 391 3.29 20.10 -7.80
C LEU A 391 1.99 19.37 -8.09
N ALA A 392 1.02 19.39 -7.17
CA ALA A 392 -0.28 18.77 -7.39
C ALA A 392 -1.02 19.43 -8.57
N ASP A 393 -1.04 20.76 -8.60
CA ASP A 393 -1.66 21.54 -9.68
C ASP A 393 -0.98 21.29 -11.00
N LEU A 394 0.36 21.17 -11.01
CA LEU A 394 1.09 20.79 -12.21
C LEU A 394 0.71 19.39 -12.71
N ILE A 395 0.63 18.38 -11.83
CA ILE A 395 0.24 17.01 -12.20
C ILE A 395 -1.18 16.99 -12.78
N VAL A 396 -2.11 17.73 -12.19
CA VAL A 396 -3.50 17.83 -12.64
C VAL A 396 -3.58 18.57 -13.99
N ALA A 397 -2.88 19.69 -14.14
CA ALA A 397 -2.80 20.41 -15.41
C ALA A 397 -2.20 19.55 -16.53
N ARG A 398 -1.14 18.78 -16.24
CA ARG A 398 -0.54 17.85 -17.22
C ARG A 398 -1.45 16.68 -17.55
N SER A 399 -2.23 16.21 -16.60
CA SER A 399 -3.29 15.22 -16.87
C SER A 399 -4.31 15.78 -17.86
N ALA A 400 -4.78 17.02 -17.66
CA ALA A 400 -5.72 17.68 -18.57
C ALA A 400 -5.11 17.89 -19.98
N ASP A 401 -3.84 18.32 -20.06
CA ASP A 401 -3.13 18.46 -21.34
C ASP A 401 -3.02 17.12 -22.09
N LEU A 402 -2.90 16.00 -21.37
CA LEU A 402 -2.78 14.65 -21.94
C LEU A 402 -4.12 13.98 -22.22
N GLN A 403 -5.25 14.54 -21.78
CA GLN A 403 -6.57 13.97 -21.95
C GLN A 403 -6.89 13.62 -23.42
N PRO A 404 -6.62 14.48 -24.42
CA PRO A 404 -6.88 14.14 -25.82
C PRO A 404 -6.01 12.99 -26.34
N ALA A 405 -4.77 12.89 -25.85
CA ALA A 405 -3.86 11.80 -26.19
C ALA A 405 -4.32 10.47 -25.58
N VAL A 406 -4.83 10.49 -24.34
CA VAL A 406 -5.43 9.34 -23.68
C VAL A 406 -6.67 8.86 -24.45
N ASP A 407 -7.58 9.77 -24.80
CA ASP A 407 -8.77 9.42 -25.59
C ASP A 407 -8.43 8.79 -26.93
N LYS A 408 -7.39 9.31 -27.60
CA LYS A 408 -6.91 8.76 -28.86
C LYS A 408 -6.40 7.33 -28.70
N LEU A 409 -5.62 7.05 -27.65
CA LEU A 409 -5.13 5.70 -27.38
C LEU A 409 -6.26 4.75 -27.02
N VAL A 410 -7.20 5.17 -26.18
CA VAL A 410 -8.36 4.34 -25.81
C VAL A 410 -9.20 4.00 -27.04
N ALA A 411 -9.48 4.97 -27.91
CA ALA A 411 -10.17 4.70 -29.17
C ALA A 411 -9.39 3.73 -30.07
N LEU A 412 -8.05 3.78 -30.05
CA LEU A 412 -7.18 2.89 -30.82
C LEU A 412 -7.11 1.47 -30.24
N VAL A 413 -7.33 1.31 -28.94
CA VAL A 413 -7.48 0.00 -28.29
C VAL A 413 -8.76 -0.70 -28.79
N GLY A 414 -9.88 0.04 -28.89
CA GLY A 414 -11.19 -0.48 -29.32
C GLY A 414 -11.44 -0.50 -30.84
N GLY A 415 -10.55 0.07 -31.65
CA GLY A 415 -10.68 0.06 -33.11
C GLY A 415 -10.55 -1.34 -33.73
N PRO A 416 -11.06 -1.57 -34.96
CA PRO A 416 -10.79 -2.81 -35.68
C PRO A 416 -9.27 -3.00 -35.71
N GLN A 417 -8.83 -4.17 -35.27
CA GLN A 417 -7.43 -4.55 -35.38
C GLN A 417 -7.00 -4.23 -36.82
N SER A 418 -5.92 -3.49 -37.00
CA SER A 418 -5.19 -3.59 -38.25
C SER A 418 -4.97 -5.09 -38.42
N GLU A 419 -5.68 -5.69 -39.38
CA GLU A 419 -5.35 -7.02 -39.85
C GLU A 419 -3.86 -6.92 -40.16
N ARG A 420 -3.03 -7.61 -39.36
CA ARG A 420 -1.66 -7.82 -39.78
C ARG A 420 -1.76 -8.34 -41.19
N ASP A 421 -1.02 -7.73 -42.09
CA ASP A 421 -0.79 -8.34 -43.38
C ASP A 421 -0.09 -9.68 -43.14
N LEU A 422 -0.89 -10.76 -43.03
CA LEU A 422 -0.42 -12.13 -42.86
C LEU A 422 0.35 -12.61 -44.10
N SER A 423 0.41 -11.80 -45.16
CA SER A 423 1.28 -12.03 -46.31
C SER A 423 2.72 -11.55 -46.10
N ALA A 424 2.98 -10.71 -45.08
CA ALA A 424 4.33 -10.38 -44.68
C ALA A 424 5.00 -11.61 -44.03
N PRO A 425 6.20 -12.02 -44.46
CA PRO A 425 6.88 -13.19 -43.90
C PRO A 425 7.14 -12.98 -42.41
N ASP A 426 6.57 -13.84 -41.57
CA ASP A 426 6.74 -13.80 -40.11
C ASP A 426 8.24 -13.91 -39.75
N PRO A 427 8.85 -12.82 -39.27
CA PRO A 427 10.29 -12.78 -38.99
C PRO A 427 10.67 -13.67 -37.80
N LEU A 428 9.69 -14.09 -36.98
CA LEU A 428 9.88 -14.98 -35.85
C LEU A 428 9.70 -16.45 -36.24
N LEU A 429 9.13 -16.76 -37.40
CA LEU A 429 8.92 -18.14 -37.85
C LEU A 429 10.21 -18.98 -37.87
N PRO A 430 11.38 -18.44 -38.29
CA PRO A 430 12.65 -19.17 -38.19
C PRO A 430 13.03 -19.48 -36.73
N LEU A 431 12.84 -18.51 -35.82
CA LEU A 431 13.16 -18.65 -34.40
C LEU A 431 12.20 -19.61 -33.68
N VAL A 432 10.91 -19.60 -34.03
CA VAL A 432 9.91 -20.55 -33.52
C VAL A 432 10.23 -21.96 -34.00
N LYS A 433 10.62 -22.13 -35.27
CA LYS A 433 11.07 -23.42 -35.81
C LYS A 433 12.33 -23.90 -35.11
N GLU A 434 13.31 -23.02 -34.91
CA GLU A 434 14.52 -23.33 -34.16
C GLU A 434 14.20 -23.72 -32.72
N PHE A 435 13.33 -22.99 -32.03
CA PHE A 435 12.89 -23.28 -30.67
C PHE A 435 12.20 -24.65 -30.57
N ILE A 436 11.26 -24.96 -31.46
CA ILE A 436 10.56 -26.27 -31.50
C ILE A 436 11.53 -27.41 -31.84
N THR A 437 12.56 -27.15 -32.66
CA THR A 437 13.54 -28.17 -33.05
C THR A 437 14.58 -28.40 -31.95
N THR A 438 15.00 -27.34 -31.25
CA THR A 438 16.04 -27.40 -30.21
C THR A 438 15.49 -27.70 -28.82
N ARG A 439 14.22 -27.37 -28.56
CA ARG A 439 13.50 -27.67 -27.33
C ARG A 439 12.28 -28.52 -27.68
N PRO A 440 12.03 -29.65 -27.00
CA PRO A 440 10.83 -30.44 -27.23
C PRO A 440 9.60 -29.66 -26.75
N TYR A 441 9.06 -28.81 -27.62
CA TYR A 441 7.86 -28.03 -27.40
C TYR A 441 6.82 -28.40 -28.46
N PRO A 442 5.56 -28.71 -28.09
CA PRO A 442 5.06 -28.83 -26.71
C PRO A 442 5.75 -29.96 -25.93
N THR A 443 5.93 -29.77 -24.63
CA THR A 443 6.42 -30.81 -23.72
C THR A 443 5.28 -31.74 -23.29
N ALA A 444 5.61 -32.91 -22.73
CA ALA A 444 4.60 -33.78 -22.10
C ALA A 444 3.79 -33.08 -20.99
N LYS A 445 4.39 -32.07 -20.33
CA LYS A 445 3.69 -31.24 -19.34
C LYS A 445 2.67 -30.32 -20.02
N ASP A 446 2.98 -29.78 -21.19
CA ASP A 446 2.07 -28.94 -21.97
C ASP A 446 0.87 -29.76 -22.49
N ASP A 447 1.10 -31.00 -22.92
CA ASP A 447 0.03 -31.91 -23.34
C ASP A 447 -0.85 -32.33 -22.15
N THR A 448 -0.24 -32.57 -20.99
CA THR A 448 -0.97 -32.80 -19.73
C THR A 448 -1.84 -31.59 -19.37
N ALA A 449 -1.28 -30.38 -19.43
CA ALA A 449 -2.02 -29.14 -19.15
C ALA A 449 -3.14 -28.85 -20.17
N ARG A 450 -2.99 -29.29 -21.43
CA ARG A 450 -4.07 -29.24 -22.43
C ARG A 450 -5.17 -30.25 -22.11
N SER A 451 -4.81 -31.48 -21.76
CA SER A 451 -5.76 -32.52 -21.37
C SER A 451 -6.53 -32.13 -20.11
N ASP A 452 -5.85 -31.56 -19.13
CA ASP A 452 -6.45 -31.05 -17.89
C ASP A 452 -7.43 -29.90 -18.19
N ARG A 453 -7.06 -28.93 -19.02
CA ARG A 453 -7.98 -27.86 -19.44
C ARG A 453 -9.22 -28.40 -20.17
N ALA A 454 -9.06 -29.41 -21.02
CA ALA A 454 -10.19 -30.05 -21.68
C ALA A 454 -11.11 -30.78 -20.68
N ALA A 455 -10.54 -31.46 -19.67
CA ALA A 455 -11.31 -32.11 -18.61
C ALA A 455 -12.06 -31.11 -17.72
N MET A 456 -11.44 -29.98 -17.36
CA MET A 456 -12.10 -28.90 -16.63
C MET A 456 -13.22 -28.27 -17.45
N ALA A 457 -12.99 -28.04 -18.75
CA ALA A 457 -14.01 -27.50 -19.64
C ALA A 457 -15.23 -28.43 -19.76
N ALA A 458 -15.02 -29.74 -19.80
CA ALA A 458 -16.10 -30.72 -19.81
C ALA A 458 -16.92 -30.68 -18.51
N LEU A 459 -16.27 -30.57 -17.34
CA LEU A 459 -16.95 -30.46 -16.04
C LEU A 459 -17.76 -29.17 -15.89
N LEU A 460 -17.34 -28.10 -16.57
CA LEU A 460 -17.99 -26.78 -16.53
C LEU A 460 -18.92 -26.54 -17.72
N ALA A 461 -19.18 -27.55 -18.55
CA ALA A 461 -20.13 -27.44 -19.65
C ALA A 461 -21.52 -27.07 -19.13
N SER A 462 -22.31 -26.34 -19.93
CA SER A 462 -23.60 -25.77 -19.50
C SER A 462 -24.59 -26.81 -18.97
N ASP A 463 -24.56 -28.02 -19.50
CA ASP A 463 -25.39 -29.16 -19.10
C ASP A 463 -24.83 -29.96 -17.91
N GLU A 464 -23.52 -29.91 -17.70
CA GLU A 464 -22.82 -30.69 -16.66
C GLU A 464 -22.66 -29.93 -15.34
N VAL A 465 -22.45 -28.62 -15.38
CA VAL A 465 -22.11 -27.82 -14.19
C VAL A 465 -23.24 -27.76 -13.15
N GLN A 466 -24.50 -27.98 -13.55
CA GLN A 466 -25.65 -28.01 -12.63
C GLN A 466 -25.81 -29.34 -11.90
N ILE A 467 -25.17 -30.41 -12.39
CA ILE A 467 -25.28 -31.78 -11.87
C ILE A 467 -23.94 -32.34 -11.35
N ILE A 468 -22.89 -31.50 -11.35
CA ILE A 468 -21.56 -31.87 -10.90
C ILE A 468 -21.56 -32.27 -9.42
N ASP A 469 -20.83 -33.33 -9.09
CA ASP A 469 -20.62 -33.73 -7.70
C ASP A 469 -19.66 -32.77 -6.98
N LEU A 470 -19.94 -32.50 -5.70
CA LEU A 470 -19.14 -31.58 -4.89
C LEU A 470 -17.67 -32.02 -4.76
N ALA A 471 -17.37 -33.31 -4.72
CA ALA A 471 -16.00 -33.80 -4.67
C ALA A 471 -15.28 -33.59 -6.00
N GLU A 472 -15.97 -33.64 -7.14
CA GLU A 472 -15.40 -33.32 -8.44
C GLU A 472 -15.18 -31.81 -8.60
N PHE A 473 -16.16 -30.99 -8.19
CA PHE A 473 -16.02 -29.54 -8.18
C PHE A 473 -14.85 -29.07 -7.30
N ARG A 474 -14.65 -29.70 -6.14
CA ARG A 474 -13.50 -29.44 -5.25
C ARG A 474 -12.14 -29.64 -5.92
N ARG A 475 -12.03 -30.53 -6.92
CA ARG A 475 -10.76 -30.75 -7.65
C ARG A 475 -10.34 -29.53 -8.46
N ILE A 476 -11.29 -28.66 -8.80
CA ILE A 476 -11.02 -27.45 -9.58
C ILE A 476 -10.24 -26.43 -8.74
N TYR A 477 -10.64 -26.19 -7.49
CA TYR A 477 -10.13 -25.06 -6.70
C TYR A 477 -9.29 -25.44 -5.46
N ASN A 478 -9.34 -26.69 -4.99
CA ASN A 478 -8.49 -27.15 -3.87
C ASN A 478 -7.21 -27.86 -4.35
N GLY A 479 -7.11 -28.20 -5.63
CA GLY A 479 -5.96 -28.88 -6.22
C GLY A 479 -4.98 -27.94 -6.90
N ASN A 480 -3.74 -28.40 -7.12
CA ASN A 480 -2.77 -27.70 -7.97
C ASN A 480 -2.91 -28.05 -9.47
N ARG A 481 -3.93 -28.84 -9.83
CA ARG A 481 -4.11 -29.42 -11.17
C ARG A 481 -4.37 -28.37 -12.24
N TYR A 482 -5.13 -27.33 -11.92
CA TYR A 482 -5.50 -26.25 -12.85
C TYR A 482 -4.89 -24.89 -12.46
N GLY A 483 -3.92 -24.89 -11.54
CA GLY A 483 -3.45 -23.70 -10.84
C GLY A 483 -4.11 -23.55 -9.46
N SER A 484 -3.38 -23.01 -8.49
CA SER A 484 -3.87 -22.87 -7.11
C SER A 484 -4.37 -21.45 -6.84
N PRO A 485 -5.63 -21.26 -6.43
CA PRO A 485 -6.15 -19.95 -6.01
C PRO A 485 -5.78 -19.62 -4.54
N GLY A 486 -4.88 -20.40 -3.91
CA GLY A 486 -4.57 -20.29 -2.48
C GLY A 486 -5.63 -20.94 -1.57
N PRO A 487 -5.44 -20.89 -0.23
CA PRO A 487 -6.34 -21.55 0.72
C PRO A 487 -7.76 -20.94 0.73
N GLN A 488 -8.77 -21.73 0.37
CA GLN A 488 -10.18 -21.32 0.31
C GLN A 488 -10.96 -21.77 1.56
N SER A 489 -10.54 -21.34 2.76
CA SER A 489 -11.12 -21.82 4.02
C SER A 489 -12.61 -21.49 4.17
N GLY A 490 -13.03 -20.27 3.84
CA GLY A 490 -14.43 -19.84 3.89
C GLY A 490 -15.33 -20.62 2.93
N LEU A 491 -14.90 -20.78 1.68
CA LEU A 491 -15.64 -21.57 0.68
C LEU A 491 -15.75 -23.05 1.07
N ASN A 492 -14.66 -23.63 1.59
CA ASN A 492 -14.66 -25.03 2.02
C ASN A 492 -15.60 -25.28 3.20
N THR A 493 -15.65 -24.37 4.18
CA THR A 493 -16.63 -24.45 5.28
C THR A 493 -18.05 -24.29 4.75
N THR A 494 -18.29 -23.30 3.90
CA THR A 494 -19.62 -23.02 3.30
C THR A 494 -20.16 -24.24 2.56
N LEU A 495 -19.38 -24.84 1.65
CA LEU A 495 -19.83 -25.98 0.86
C LEU A 495 -19.87 -27.30 1.65
N ARG A 496 -19.11 -27.43 2.76
CA ARG A 496 -19.17 -28.61 3.63
C ARG A 496 -20.45 -28.63 4.46
N ASP A 497 -20.89 -27.47 4.92
CA ASP A 497 -22.01 -27.32 5.85
C ASP A 497 -23.35 -27.05 5.12
N ALA A 498 -23.31 -26.87 3.79
CA ALA A 498 -24.48 -26.65 2.94
C ALA A 498 -25.40 -27.88 2.84
N THR A 499 -26.71 -27.63 2.88
CA THR A 499 -27.77 -28.59 2.58
C THR A 499 -27.82 -28.90 1.08
N PRO A 500 -28.49 -30.00 0.66
CA PRO A 500 -28.65 -30.32 -0.77
C PRO A 500 -29.29 -29.20 -1.59
N ALA A 501 -30.24 -28.45 -1.00
CA ALA A 501 -30.88 -27.31 -1.67
C ALA A 501 -29.92 -26.13 -1.86
N GLU A 502 -29.13 -25.81 -0.83
CA GLU A 502 -28.10 -24.75 -0.90
C GLU A 502 -26.97 -25.11 -1.88
N LEU A 503 -26.59 -26.38 -1.98
CA LEU A 503 -25.63 -26.85 -2.98
C LEU A 503 -26.19 -26.72 -4.41
N GLN A 504 -27.46 -27.08 -4.61
CA GLN A 504 -28.12 -26.92 -5.90
C GLN A 504 -28.23 -25.44 -6.32
N GLU A 505 -28.57 -24.56 -5.38
CA GLU A 505 -28.57 -23.12 -5.62
C GLU A 505 -27.17 -22.60 -5.94
N TYR A 506 -26.14 -23.07 -5.24
CA TYR A 506 -24.76 -22.71 -5.51
C TYR A 506 -24.34 -23.10 -6.94
N PHE A 507 -24.65 -24.32 -7.39
CA PHE A 507 -24.35 -24.73 -8.76
C PHE A 507 -25.16 -23.97 -9.82
N SER A 508 -26.39 -23.55 -9.49
CA SER A 508 -27.17 -22.63 -10.34
C SER A 508 -26.48 -21.28 -10.51
N ARG A 509 -25.89 -20.73 -9.44
CA ARG A 509 -25.11 -19.48 -9.49
C ARG A 509 -23.83 -19.63 -10.32
N ILE A 510 -23.14 -20.77 -10.21
CA ILE A 510 -21.97 -21.08 -11.07
C ILE A 510 -22.40 -21.22 -12.53
N HIS A 511 -23.52 -21.87 -12.81
CA HIS A 511 -24.07 -21.96 -14.16
C HIS A 511 -24.38 -20.58 -14.73
N TYR A 512 -25.07 -19.73 -13.98
CA TYR A 512 -25.35 -18.35 -14.36
C TYR A 512 -24.08 -17.55 -14.63
N LEU A 513 -23.07 -17.66 -13.76
CA LEU A 513 -21.79 -16.98 -13.94
C LEU A 513 -21.09 -17.36 -15.27
N LEU A 514 -21.15 -18.64 -15.65
CA LEU A 514 -20.43 -19.15 -16.81
C LEU A 514 -21.24 -19.03 -18.11
N TRP A 515 -22.55 -19.25 -18.05
CA TRP A 515 -23.41 -19.43 -19.22
C TRP A 515 -24.66 -18.54 -19.25
N GLY A 516 -24.88 -17.71 -18.22
CA GLY A 516 -25.96 -16.72 -18.21
C GLY A 516 -25.82 -15.68 -19.32
N GLU A 517 -26.92 -15.02 -19.67
CA GLU A 517 -26.92 -13.91 -20.63
C GLU A 517 -26.27 -12.65 -20.03
N GLY A 518 -25.65 -11.83 -20.89
CA GLY A 518 -24.88 -10.65 -20.48
C GLY A 518 -23.37 -10.87 -20.62
N ASP A 519 -22.59 -9.81 -20.37
CA ASP A 519 -21.14 -9.94 -20.32
C ASP A 519 -20.68 -10.55 -18.98
N ASP A 520 -19.40 -10.89 -18.87
CA ASP A 520 -18.86 -11.53 -17.66
C ASP A 520 -18.94 -10.60 -16.44
N ALA A 521 -18.80 -9.29 -16.62
CA ALA A 521 -18.76 -8.31 -15.53
C ALA A 521 -20.15 -8.13 -14.91
N ASP A 522 -21.18 -7.99 -15.72
CA ASP A 522 -22.57 -7.86 -15.28
C ASP A 522 -23.02 -9.08 -14.48
N ARG A 523 -22.64 -10.28 -14.92
CA ARG A 523 -22.98 -11.54 -14.24
C ARG A 523 -22.26 -11.69 -12.90
N ILE A 524 -21.01 -11.25 -12.82
CA ILE A 524 -20.25 -11.19 -11.55
C ILE A 524 -20.89 -10.21 -10.59
N ASP A 525 -21.21 -9.00 -11.06
CA ASP A 525 -21.83 -7.95 -10.24
C ASP A 525 -23.21 -8.38 -9.72
N ALA A 526 -24.01 -9.05 -10.56
CA ALA A 526 -25.30 -9.59 -10.16
C ALA A 526 -25.18 -10.67 -9.07
N LEU A 527 -24.10 -11.45 -9.05
CA LEU A 527 -23.86 -12.46 -8.01
C LEU A 527 -23.31 -11.89 -6.69
N LEU A 528 -22.69 -10.71 -6.75
CA LEU A 528 -22.14 -10.01 -5.58
C LEU A 528 -23.16 -9.10 -4.90
N ASP A 529 -24.23 -8.73 -5.59
CA ASP A 529 -25.32 -7.89 -5.08
C ASP A 529 -26.59 -8.73 -4.76
N PRO A 530 -26.95 -8.92 -3.47
CA PRO A 530 -28.14 -9.68 -3.07
C PRO A 530 -29.46 -9.13 -3.62
N GLU A 531 -29.51 -7.86 -4.04
CA GLU A 531 -30.73 -7.20 -4.54
C GLU A 531 -30.94 -7.35 -6.05
N ARG A 532 -29.94 -7.83 -6.81
CA ARG A 532 -30.01 -7.98 -8.28
C ARG A 532 -30.39 -9.39 -8.77
N LEU A 533 -30.42 -10.37 -7.86
CA LEU A 533 -30.67 -11.78 -8.18
C LEU A 533 -32.16 -12.18 -8.17
N TYR A 534 -33.09 -11.24 -7.91
CA TYR A 534 -34.54 -11.48 -7.85
C TYR A 534 -35.37 -10.52 -8.68
#